data_AF-K6DBJ0-F1
#
_entry.id   AF-K6DBJ0-F1
#
_cell.length_a   1.000
_cell.length_b   1.000
_cell.length_c   1.000
_cell.angle_alpha   90.00
_cell.angle_beta   90.00
_cell.angle_gamma   90.00
#
_symmetry.space_group_name_H-M   'P 1'
#
loop_
_entity.id
_entity.type
_entity.pdbx_description
1 polymer ?
#
loop_
_entity_poly.entity_id
_entity_poly.type
_entity_poly.pdbx_seq_one_letter_code
_entity_poly.pdbx_strand_id
1 'polypeptide(L)'
;ELVKNKRNGVALVTEFRAAKKIYDEEKAKLIADGVPVADGIEVGIMIEIPAAAMLADQFAKEVDFFSIGTNDLIQYTMAADRMNEQVSYLYQPYNPSILRLINNVIKAAHAEGKWAGMCGEMAGDQTAVPLLMGMGLDEFSMSATSVLQTRSLMKRLDSKKMEELSSKALSECATM
;
A
#
# COMPACT_ATOMS: atom_id res chain seq x y z
N GLU A 1 -21.87 -12.63 12.83
CA GLU A 1 -22.46 -11.41 12.21
C GLU A 1 -21.46 -10.31 11.88
N LEU A 2 -20.47 -10.02 12.73
CA LEU A 2 -19.54 -8.88 12.58
C LEU A 2 -18.67 -8.84 11.31
N VAL A 3 -18.47 -9.96 10.60
CA VAL A 3 -17.61 -10.03 9.40
C VAL A 3 -18.41 -9.90 8.10
N LYS A 4 -19.72 -10.13 8.09
CA LYS A 4 -20.50 -10.25 6.84
C LYS A 4 -20.89 -8.93 6.18
N ASN A 5 -20.54 -7.77 6.77
CA ASN A 5 -20.96 -6.45 6.28
C ASN A 5 -19.82 -5.43 6.05
N LYS A 6 -18.55 -5.83 6.13
CA LYS A 6 -17.43 -4.92 5.80
C LYS A 6 -16.98 -5.17 4.36
N ARG A 7 -17.44 -4.31 3.45
CA ARG A 7 -16.85 -4.11 2.12
C ARG A 7 -15.63 -3.16 2.16
N ASN A 8 -15.13 -2.84 3.35
CA ASN A 8 -14.11 -1.81 3.53
C ASN A 8 -12.83 -2.45 4.06
N GLY A 9 -11.69 -1.91 3.65
CA GLY A 9 -10.37 -2.31 4.13
C GLY A 9 -10.16 -2.22 5.63
N VAL A 10 -9.03 -2.77 6.08
CA VAL A 10 -8.59 -2.71 7.47
C VAL A 10 -8.31 -1.24 7.84
N ALA A 11 -9.07 -0.71 8.79
CA ALA A 11 -8.92 0.65 9.30
C ALA A 11 -8.33 0.65 10.72
N LEU A 12 -8.64 -0.38 11.51
CA LEU A 12 -8.28 -0.50 12.92
C LEU A 12 -7.41 -1.73 13.17
N VAL A 13 -6.43 -1.58 14.06
CA VAL A 13 -5.57 -2.69 14.50
C VAL A 13 -6.40 -3.85 15.08
N THR A 14 -7.51 -3.53 15.75
CA THR A 14 -8.43 -4.55 16.31
C THR A 14 -9.13 -5.38 15.23
N GLU A 15 -9.37 -4.83 14.04
CA GLU A 15 -9.93 -5.57 12.91
C GLU A 15 -8.90 -6.57 12.36
N PHE A 16 -7.65 -6.13 12.23
CA PHE A 16 -6.56 -7.02 11.83
C PHE A 16 -6.39 -8.17 12.82
N ARG A 17 -6.32 -7.87 14.13
CA ARG A 17 -6.21 -8.90 15.17
C ARG A 17 -7.37 -9.89 15.15
N ALA A 18 -8.59 -9.41 14.95
CA ALA A 18 -9.77 -10.27 14.84
C ALA A 18 -9.69 -11.19 13.61
N ALA A 19 -9.25 -10.68 12.46
CA ALA A 19 -9.04 -11.47 11.26
C ALA A 19 -7.90 -12.49 11.42
N LYS A 20 -6.76 -12.07 11.98
CA LYS A 20 -5.60 -12.93 12.26
C LYS A 20 -5.96 -14.07 13.21
N LYS A 21 -6.77 -13.80 14.22
CA LYS A 21 -7.30 -14.84 15.12
C LYS A 21 -8.07 -15.93 14.36
N ILE A 22 -8.96 -15.54 13.45
CA ILE A 22 -9.71 -16.51 12.63
C ILE A 22 -8.75 -17.30 11.72
N TYR A 23 -7.78 -16.62 11.10
CA TYR A 23 -6.74 -17.27 10.30
C TYR A 23 -5.97 -18.34 11.10
N ASP A 24 -5.53 -18.00 12.32
CA ASP A 24 -4.78 -18.91 13.19
C ASP A 24 -5.66 -20.10 13.65
N GLU A 25 -6.93 -19.85 13.98
CA GLU A 25 -7.89 -20.89 14.36
C GLU A 25 -8.13 -21.90 13.21
N GLU A 26 -8.33 -21.43 11.98
CA GLU A 26 -8.52 -22.31 10.82
C GLU A 26 -7.24 -23.05 10.42
N LYS A 27 -6.08 -22.39 10.50
CA LYS A 27 -4.77 -23.03 10.29
C LYS A 27 -4.57 -24.18 11.27
N ALA A 28 -4.88 -23.98 12.55
CA ALA A 28 -4.76 -25.02 13.56
C ALA A 28 -5.70 -26.21 13.32
N LYS A 29 -6.93 -25.97 12.86
CA LYS A 29 -7.88 -27.04 12.50
C LYS A 29 -7.37 -27.88 11.34
N LEU A 30 -6.90 -27.24 10.27
CA LEU A 30 -6.36 -27.97 9.11
C LEU A 30 -5.17 -28.84 9.49
N ILE A 31 -4.27 -28.33 10.34
CA ILE A 31 -3.13 -29.11 10.85
C ILE A 31 -3.62 -30.30 11.70
N ALA A 32 -4.62 -30.10 12.57
CA ALA A 32 -5.19 -31.17 13.38
C ALA A 32 -5.88 -32.27 12.54
N ASP A 33 -6.48 -31.88 11.41
CA ASP A 33 -7.11 -32.79 10.44
C ASP A 33 -6.10 -33.48 9.51
N GLY A 34 -4.79 -33.22 9.69
CA GLY A 34 -3.72 -33.79 8.88
C GLY A 34 -3.62 -33.21 7.47
N VAL A 35 -4.26 -32.05 7.21
CA VAL A 35 -4.15 -31.33 5.95
C VAL A 35 -2.81 -30.59 5.91
N PRO A 36 -1.96 -30.79 4.89
CA PRO A 36 -0.71 -30.04 4.76
C PRO A 36 -0.99 -28.55 4.62
N VAL A 37 -0.40 -27.74 5.50
CA VAL A 37 -0.42 -26.28 5.42
C VAL A 37 1.03 -25.79 5.33
N ALA A 38 1.30 -24.84 4.43
CA ALA A 38 2.63 -24.26 4.30
C ALA A 38 3.04 -23.53 5.59
N ASP A 39 4.28 -23.73 5.99
CA ASP A 39 4.92 -22.92 7.02
C ASP A 39 5.27 -21.53 6.46
N GLY A 40 5.29 -20.52 7.33
CA GLY A 40 5.74 -19.18 6.95
C GLY A 40 4.84 -18.42 5.96
N ILE A 41 3.53 -18.72 5.93
CA ILE A 41 2.57 -17.90 5.16
C ILE A 41 2.56 -16.48 5.74
N GLU A 42 2.95 -15.50 4.93
CA GLU A 42 2.90 -14.09 5.28
C GLU A 42 1.45 -13.56 5.30
N VAL A 43 1.11 -12.80 6.32
CA VAL A 43 -0.18 -12.16 6.52
C VAL A 43 0.02 -10.64 6.55
N GLY A 44 -0.18 -10.02 5.39
CA GLY A 44 -0.16 -8.56 5.23
C GLY A 44 -1.54 -7.92 5.29
N ILE A 45 -1.58 -6.60 5.13
CA ILE A 45 -2.82 -5.85 4.92
C ILE A 45 -2.72 -4.92 3.70
N MET A 46 -3.86 -4.67 3.08
CA MET A 46 -3.99 -3.61 2.09
C MET A 46 -4.14 -2.25 2.81
N ILE A 47 -3.29 -1.29 2.47
CA ILE A 47 -3.39 0.09 2.96
C ILE A 47 -4.17 0.92 1.94
N GLU A 48 -5.46 1.02 2.19
CA GLU A 48 -6.41 1.81 1.39
C GLU A 48 -7.19 2.83 2.24
N ILE A 49 -7.12 2.71 3.58
CA ILE A 49 -7.79 3.62 4.50
C ILE A 49 -6.77 4.61 5.09
N PRO A 50 -7.04 5.94 5.06
CA PRO A 50 -6.09 6.93 5.58
C PRO A 50 -5.73 6.71 7.06
N ALA A 51 -6.69 6.27 7.87
CA ALA A 51 -6.45 5.93 9.28
C ALA A 51 -5.42 4.79 9.45
N ALA A 52 -5.43 3.79 8.57
CA ALA A 52 -4.45 2.71 8.58
C ALA A 52 -3.07 3.20 8.13
N ALA A 53 -3.00 4.06 7.11
CA ALA A 53 -1.75 4.69 6.67
C ALA A 53 -1.15 5.58 7.77
N MET A 54 -1.98 6.29 8.55
CA MET A 54 -1.54 7.12 9.67
C MET A 54 -0.99 6.30 10.85
N LEU A 55 -1.51 5.09 11.07
CA LEU A 55 -1.06 4.17 12.12
C LEU A 55 -0.18 3.03 11.57
N ALA A 56 0.47 3.24 10.42
CA ALA A 56 1.26 2.22 9.76
C ALA A 56 2.36 1.66 10.68
N ASP A 57 2.94 2.47 11.57
CA ASP A 57 3.92 2.05 12.57
C ASP A 57 3.37 1.04 13.59
N GLN A 58 2.08 1.14 13.93
CA GLN A 58 1.41 0.20 14.83
C GLN A 58 1.08 -1.10 14.09
N PHE A 59 0.56 -1.00 12.86
CA PHE A 59 0.30 -2.17 12.04
C PHE A 59 1.58 -2.92 11.67
N ALA A 60 2.67 -2.19 11.41
CA ALA A 60 3.95 -2.74 11.02
C ALA A 60 4.55 -3.65 12.10
N LYS A 61 4.07 -3.63 13.34
CA LYS A 61 4.49 -4.58 14.38
C LYS A 61 3.78 -5.93 14.29
N GLU A 62 2.66 -6.00 13.59
CA GLU A 62 1.74 -7.15 13.65
C GLU A 62 1.51 -7.86 12.30
N VAL A 63 1.63 -7.12 11.19
CA VAL A 63 1.51 -7.63 9.82
C VAL A 63 2.86 -8.07 9.30
N ASP A 64 2.93 -8.91 8.27
CA ASP A 64 4.21 -9.29 7.65
C ASP A 64 4.63 -8.33 6.53
N PHE A 65 3.66 -7.70 5.86
CA PHE A 65 3.88 -6.71 4.80
C PHE A 65 2.70 -5.76 4.62
N PHE A 66 2.92 -4.68 3.86
CA PHE A 66 1.86 -3.81 3.37
C PHE A 66 1.70 -3.92 1.86
N SER A 67 0.48 -3.79 1.37
CA SER A 67 0.20 -3.51 -0.05
C SER A 67 -0.65 -2.25 -0.16
N ILE A 68 -0.10 -1.19 -0.74
CA ILE A 68 -0.79 0.10 -0.85
C ILE A 68 -1.78 0.04 -2.00
N GLY A 69 -3.07 0.23 -1.71
CA GLY A 69 -4.13 0.35 -2.70
C GLY A 69 -4.43 1.82 -3.00
N THR A 70 -3.70 2.41 -3.95
CA THR A 70 -3.75 3.87 -4.18
C THR A 70 -5.13 4.35 -4.63
N ASN A 71 -5.86 3.52 -5.36
CA ASN A 71 -7.16 3.85 -5.92
C ASN A 71 -8.16 4.31 -4.86
N ASP A 72 -8.25 3.57 -3.75
CA ASP A 72 -9.18 3.86 -2.67
C ASP A 72 -8.52 4.76 -1.62
N LEU A 73 -7.20 4.67 -1.43
CA LEU A 73 -6.44 5.60 -0.58
C LEU A 73 -6.60 7.05 -1.04
N ILE A 74 -6.49 7.32 -2.34
CA ILE A 74 -6.68 8.66 -2.92
C ILE A 74 -8.12 9.11 -2.72
N GLN A 75 -9.09 8.26 -3.07
CA GLN A 75 -10.52 8.57 -2.93
C GLN A 75 -10.90 8.94 -1.50
N TYR A 76 -10.47 8.14 -0.51
CA TYR A 76 -10.79 8.40 0.90
C TYR A 76 -9.99 9.56 1.49
N THR A 77 -8.75 9.81 1.04
CA THR A 77 -7.96 10.95 1.52
C THR A 77 -8.48 12.27 0.95
N MET A 78 -8.83 12.29 -0.35
CA MET A 78 -9.31 13.47 -1.05
C MET A 78 -10.82 13.70 -0.87
N ALA A 79 -11.53 12.76 -0.23
CA ALA A 79 -12.98 12.74 -0.09
C ALA A 79 -13.72 12.92 -1.43
N ALA A 80 -13.18 12.31 -2.49
CA ALA A 80 -13.64 12.49 -3.85
C ALA A 80 -13.81 11.13 -4.56
N ASP A 81 -15.05 10.80 -4.91
CA ASP A 81 -15.36 9.60 -5.70
C ASP A 81 -14.86 9.77 -7.14
N ARG A 82 -13.93 8.91 -7.56
CA ARG A 82 -13.33 8.96 -8.90
C ARG A 82 -14.34 8.67 -10.02
N MET A 83 -15.45 8.00 -9.70
CA MET A 83 -16.53 7.71 -10.66
C MET A 83 -17.51 8.88 -10.80
N ASN A 84 -17.43 9.89 -9.92
CA ASN A 84 -18.25 11.09 -10.00
C ASN A 84 -17.50 12.19 -10.76
N GLU A 85 -17.90 12.41 -12.00
CA GLU A 85 -17.30 13.41 -12.90
C GLU A 85 -17.20 14.81 -12.27
N GLN A 86 -18.17 15.19 -11.41
CA GLN A 86 -18.22 16.51 -10.77
C GLN A 86 -17.06 16.77 -9.79
N VAL A 87 -16.47 15.71 -9.23
CA VAL A 87 -15.36 15.80 -8.25
C VAL A 87 -14.11 15.08 -8.70
N SER A 88 -14.10 14.49 -9.90
CA SER A 88 -12.97 13.74 -10.47
C SER A 88 -11.65 14.54 -10.51
N TYR A 89 -11.71 15.87 -10.64
CA TYR A 89 -10.54 16.75 -10.60
C TYR A 89 -9.79 16.76 -9.24
N LEU A 90 -10.45 16.30 -8.17
CA LEU A 90 -9.84 16.13 -6.84
C LEU A 90 -9.09 14.78 -6.72
N TYR A 91 -9.26 13.86 -7.68
CA TYR A 91 -8.48 12.63 -7.72
C TYR A 91 -7.05 12.95 -8.18
N GLN A 92 -6.17 13.25 -7.21
CA GLN A 92 -4.81 13.73 -7.46
C GLN A 92 -3.77 12.72 -6.92
N PRO A 93 -3.35 11.73 -7.70
CA PRO A 93 -2.37 10.72 -7.26
C PRO A 93 -1.01 11.32 -6.86
N TYR A 94 -0.66 12.47 -7.44
CA TYR A 94 0.60 13.18 -7.20
C TYR A 94 0.50 14.25 -6.11
N ASN A 95 -0.65 14.37 -5.44
CA ASN A 95 -0.78 15.35 -4.38
C ASN A 95 0.20 15.04 -3.24
N PRO A 96 0.91 16.03 -2.68
CA PRO A 96 1.87 15.81 -1.60
C PRO A 96 1.29 15.06 -0.39
N SER A 97 -0.01 15.21 -0.10
CA SER A 97 -0.68 14.46 0.98
C SER A 97 -0.67 12.95 0.72
N ILE A 98 -0.97 12.52 -0.51
CA ILE A 98 -0.96 11.12 -0.94
C ILE A 98 0.46 10.57 -0.91
N LEU A 99 1.41 11.31 -1.46
CA LEU A 99 2.83 10.92 -1.47
C LEU A 99 3.38 10.76 -0.04
N ARG A 100 2.99 11.65 0.89
CA ARG A 100 3.38 11.56 2.30
C ARG A 100 2.77 10.34 2.99
N LEU A 101 1.52 9.99 2.70
CA LEU A 101 0.90 8.77 3.23
C LEU A 101 1.62 7.51 2.73
N ILE A 102 1.90 7.43 1.42
CA ILE A 102 2.66 6.34 0.81
C ILE A 102 4.03 6.20 1.48
N ASN A 103 4.78 7.30 1.56
CA ASN A 103 6.10 7.32 2.17
C ASN A 103 6.07 6.96 3.68
N ASN A 104 5.02 7.34 4.41
CA ASN A 104 4.85 6.94 5.81
C ASN A 104 4.71 5.42 5.95
N VAL A 105 3.90 4.80 5.09
CA VAL A 105 3.67 3.34 5.10
C VAL A 105 4.96 2.60 4.77
N ILE A 106 5.70 3.03 3.75
CA ILE A 106 6.98 2.42 3.35
C ILE A 106 7.97 2.49 4.51
N LYS A 107 8.15 3.68 5.11
CA LYS A 107 9.06 3.86 6.24
C LYS A 107 8.66 3.03 7.46
N ALA A 108 7.37 2.94 7.75
CA ALA A 108 6.87 2.11 8.85
C ALA A 108 7.17 0.62 8.63
N ALA A 109 7.02 0.12 7.40
CA ALA A 109 7.38 -1.26 7.05
C ALA A 109 8.88 -1.51 7.30
N HIS A 110 9.72 -0.67 6.70
CA HIS A 110 11.17 -0.81 6.78
C HIS A 110 11.70 -0.68 8.21
N ALA A 111 11.09 0.17 9.05
CA ALA A 111 11.45 0.32 10.45
C ALA A 111 11.28 -0.98 11.27
N GLU A 112 10.38 -1.86 10.86
CA GLU A 112 10.13 -3.17 11.47
C GLU A 112 10.75 -4.33 10.66
N GLY A 113 11.62 -4.02 9.69
CA GLY A 113 12.29 -5.01 8.84
C GLY A 113 11.36 -5.71 7.84
N LYS A 114 10.21 -5.09 7.54
CA LYS A 114 9.17 -5.59 6.64
C LYS A 114 9.21 -4.84 5.33
N TRP A 115 8.38 -5.27 4.39
CA TRP A 115 8.33 -4.68 3.05
C TRP A 115 6.96 -4.07 2.75
N ALA A 116 6.94 -3.08 1.86
CA ALA A 116 5.76 -2.40 1.37
C ALA A 116 5.69 -2.49 -0.15
N GLY A 117 4.65 -3.15 -0.65
CA GLY A 117 4.26 -3.16 -2.04
C GLY A 117 3.19 -2.12 -2.36
N MET A 118 2.94 -1.92 -3.65
CA MET A 118 1.80 -1.17 -4.14
C MET A 118 1.09 -1.96 -5.23
N CYS A 119 -0.23 -2.04 -5.11
CA CYS A 119 -1.10 -2.54 -6.15
C CYS A 119 -1.99 -1.41 -6.70
N GLY A 120 -2.23 -1.45 -8.00
CA GLY A 120 -3.11 -0.50 -8.67
C GLY A 120 -2.41 0.28 -9.76
N GLU A 121 -3.12 1.26 -10.30
CA GLU A 121 -2.71 1.96 -11.51
C GLU A 121 -1.43 2.77 -11.29
N MET A 122 -1.28 3.38 -10.11
CA MET A 122 -0.11 4.20 -9.77
C MET A 122 1.21 3.42 -9.79
N ALA A 123 1.20 2.12 -9.44
CA ALA A 123 2.40 1.28 -9.50
C ALA A 123 2.89 1.05 -10.95
N GLY A 124 2.00 1.15 -11.94
CA GLY A 124 2.31 1.05 -13.36
C GLY A 124 2.46 2.39 -14.09
N ASP A 125 2.18 3.51 -13.43
CA ASP A 125 2.25 4.84 -14.02
C ASP A 125 3.72 5.28 -14.16
N GLN A 126 4.13 5.56 -15.40
CA GLN A 126 5.51 5.94 -15.73
C GLN A 126 5.94 7.26 -15.08
N THR A 127 4.98 8.10 -14.67
CA THR A 127 5.21 9.35 -13.94
C THR A 127 5.41 9.10 -12.45
N ALA A 128 4.68 8.13 -11.87
CA ALA A 128 4.76 7.80 -10.44
C ALA A 128 5.96 6.92 -10.11
N VAL A 129 6.32 5.98 -10.98
CA VAL A 129 7.41 5.00 -10.75
C VAL A 129 8.72 5.65 -10.25
N PRO A 130 9.23 6.75 -10.85
CA PRO A 130 10.39 7.48 -10.32
C PRO A 130 10.26 7.88 -8.85
N LEU A 131 9.10 8.42 -8.45
CA LEU A 131 8.84 8.84 -7.08
C LEU A 131 8.76 7.64 -6.13
N LEU A 132 8.03 6.60 -6.53
CA LEU A 132 7.85 5.40 -5.72
C LEU A 132 9.18 4.66 -5.51
N MET A 133 10.01 4.57 -6.55
CA MET A 133 11.37 4.03 -6.45
C MET A 133 12.22 4.86 -5.47
N GLY A 134 12.16 6.19 -5.57
CA GLY A 134 12.89 7.09 -4.68
C GLY A 134 12.42 7.05 -3.22
N MET A 135 11.16 6.68 -2.98
CA MET A 135 10.62 6.46 -1.63
C MET A 135 11.03 5.10 -1.04
N GLY A 136 11.57 4.20 -1.85
CA GLY A 136 11.96 2.85 -1.42
C GLY A 136 10.84 1.82 -1.49
N LEU A 137 9.85 1.98 -2.36
CA LEU A 137 8.82 0.95 -2.54
C LEU A 137 9.44 -0.39 -2.99
N ASP A 138 9.07 -1.49 -2.33
CA ASP A 138 9.71 -2.80 -2.51
C ASP A 138 9.11 -3.61 -3.67
N GLU A 139 7.78 -3.57 -3.80
CA GLU A 139 7.03 -4.33 -4.81
C GLU A 139 6.09 -3.43 -5.63
N PHE A 140 6.15 -3.59 -6.96
CA PHE A 140 5.29 -2.90 -7.91
C PHE A 140 4.36 -3.89 -8.61
N SER A 141 3.08 -3.89 -8.25
CA SER A 141 2.06 -4.77 -8.82
C SER A 141 1.12 -3.99 -9.74
N MET A 142 1.07 -4.39 -11.01
CA MET A 142 0.39 -3.67 -12.09
C MET A 142 -0.17 -4.63 -13.15
N SER A 143 -0.91 -4.09 -14.13
CA SER A 143 -1.35 -4.88 -15.28
C SER A 143 -0.15 -5.47 -16.04
N ALA A 144 -0.28 -6.70 -16.54
CA ALA A 144 0.80 -7.40 -17.21
C ALA A 144 1.39 -6.61 -18.40
N THR A 145 0.56 -5.82 -19.07
CA THR A 145 0.97 -4.94 -20.19
C THR A 145 1.91 -3.83 -19.78
N SER A 146 1.84 -3.35 -18.54
CA SER A 146 2.70 -2.27 -18.03
C SER A 146 4.04 -2.77 -17.49
N VAL A 147 4.16 -4.05 -17.14
CA VAL A 147 5.36 -4.63 -16.49
C VAL A 147 6.64 -4.38 -17.29
N LEU A 148 6.62 -4.60 -18.60
CA LEU A 148 7.83 -4.42 -19.44
C LEU A 148 8.23 -2.95 -19.58
N GLN A 149 7.26 -2.05 -19.68
CA GLN A 149 7.50 -0.61 -19.77
C GLN A 149 8.09 -0.09 -18.46
N THR A 150 7.47 -0.43 -17.33
CA THR A 150 7.97 -0.06 -16.00
C THR A 150 9.36 -0.62 -15.73
N ARG A 151 9.61 -1.91 -16.04
CA ARG A 151 10.95 -2.50 -15.90
C ARG A 151 11.99 -1.77 -16.76
N SER A 152 11.64 -1.39 -17.98
CA SER A 152 12.53 -0.64 -18.88
C SER A 152 12.83 0.78 -18.37
N LEU A 153 11.82 1.46 -17.80
CA LEU A 153 12.00 2.73 -17.11
C LEU A 153 12.93 2.58 -15.91
N MET A 154 12.61 1.69 -14.98
CA MET A 154 13.38 1.47 -13.75
C MET A 154 14.86 1.17 -14.02
N LYS A 155 15.18 0.40 -15.07
CA LYS A 155 16.57 0.11 -15.48
C LYS A 155 17.40 1.33 -15.87
N ARG A 156 16.76 2.45 -16.21
CA ARG A 156 17.41 3.69 -16.66
C ARG A 156 17.45 4.76 -15.57
N LEU A 157 16.79 4.53 -14.44
CA LEU A 157 16.76 5.45 -13.32
C LEU A 157 17.99 5.26 -12.44
N ASP A 158 18.47 6.36 -11.87
CA ASP A 158 19.48 6.37 -10.83
C ASP A 158 18.77 6.48 -9.48
N SER A 159 18.94 5.48 -8.62
CA SER A 159 18.21 5.40 -7.34
C SER A 159 18.48 6.59 -6.44
N LYS A 160 19.70 7.14 -6.40
CA LYS A 160 20.02 8.31 -5.58
C LYS A 160 19.33 9.56 -6.11
N LYS A 161 19.30 9.75 -7.43
CA LYS A 161 18.55 10.85 -8.03
C LYS A 161 17.05 10.73 -7.77
N MET A 162 16.51 9.52 -7.72
CA MET A 162 15.10 9.30 -7.42
C MET A 162 14.80 9.58 -5.95
N GLU A 163 15.69 9.20 -5.03
CA GLU A 163 15.57 9.56 -3.61
C GLU A 163 15.55 11.09 -3.41
N GLU A 164 16.46 11.81 -4.10
CA GLU A 164 16.45 13.28 -4.10
C GLU A 164 15.14 13.85 -4.67
N LEU A 165 14.65 13.32 -5.79
CA LEU A 165 13.39 13.73 -6.41
C LEU A 165 12.21 13.54 -5.45
N SER A 166 12.11 12.36 -4.82
CA SER A 166 11.04 12.04 -3.87
C SER A 166 11.12 12.92 -2.63
N SER A 167 12.33 13.19 -2.12
CA SER A 167 12.52 14.10 -0.99
C SER A 167 12.00 15.51 -1.30
N LYS A 168 12.30 16.05 -2.49
CA LYS A 168 11.77 17.35 -2.95
C LYS A 168 10.25 17.32 -3.09
N ALA A 169 9.69 16.31 -3.75
CA ALA A 169 8.24 16.17 -3.90
C ALA A 169 7.50 16.12 -2.55
N LEU A 170 8.11 15.49 -1.53
CA LEU A 170 7.54 15.36 -0.19
C LEU A 170 7.65 16.64 0.65
N SER A 171 8.69 17.45 0.45
CA SER A 171 9.07 18.57 1.34
C SER A 171 8.91 19.96 0.75
N GLU A 172 9.10 20.13 -0.56
CA GLU A 172 9.11 21.43 -1.24
C GLU A 172 7.78 21.74 -1.95
N CYS A 173 6.96 20.73 -2.23
CA CYS A 173 5.66 20.90 -2.87
C CYS A 173 4.54 21.15 -1.86
N ALA A 174 3.70 22.16 -2.10
CA ALA A 174 2.49 22.42 -1.33
C ALA A 174 1.24 21.93 -2.08
N THR A 175 1.14 22.24 -3.37
CA THR A 175 0.15 21.73 -4.35
C THR A 175 0.77 21.78 -5.75
N MET A 176 0.08 21.28 -6.78
CA MET A 176 0.31 21.79 -8.15
C MET A 176 -0.02 23.28 -8.22
#